data_AF-A0A1S7S1M2-F1
#
_entry.id   AF-A0A1S7S1M2-F1
#
_cell.length_a   1.000
_cell.length_b   1.000
_cell.length_c   1.000
_cell.angle_alpha   90.00
_cell.angle_beta   90.00
_cell.angle_gamma   90.00
#
_symmetry.space_group_name_H-M   'P 1'
#
loop_
_entity.id
_entity.type
_entity.pdbx_description
1 polymer ?
#
loop_
_entity_poly.entity_id
_entity_poly.type
_entity_poly.pdbx_seq_one_letter_code
_entity_poly.pdbx_strand_id
1 'polypeptide(L)'
;MMNAKAARQRQKALRDANRSARRPERDDLARVALYWLIRRAIEKDQEAELGKFQDVIVSMLSDQGFDEGECDRVFNDLVSKYRSGGLPFRRKLHLLYPDGVDQDV
;
A
#
# COMPACT_ATOMS: atom_id res chain seq x y z
N MET A 1 24.72 -6.50 24.32
CA MET A 1 23.50 -5.68 24.20
C MET A 1 23.72 -4.64 23.11
N MET A 2 23.01 -4.69 21.98
CA MET A 2 23.10 -3.61 20.97
C MET A 2 22.46 -2.35 21.56
N ASN A 3 23.19 -1.24 21.57
CA ASN A 3 22.72 0.05 22.09
C ASN A 3 21.55 0.57 21.22
N ALA A 4 20.37 0.75 21.80
CA ALA A 4 19.14 1.19 21.12
C ALA A 4 19.35 2.50 20.33
N LYS A 5 20.26 3.38 20.78
CA LYS A 5 20.64 4.61 20.08
C LYS A 5 21.28 4.32 18.72
N ALA A 6 22.18 3.34 18.64
CA ALA A 6 22.85 2.95 17.40
C ALA A 6 21.88 2.26 16.42
N ALA A 7 20.95 1.43 16.92
CA ALA A 7 19.90 0.84 16.09
C ALA A 7 18.98 1.92 15.48
N ARG A 8 18.57 2.91 16.28
CA ARG A 8 17.76 4.04 15.81
C ARG A 8 18.48 4.89 14.76
N GLN A 9 19.77 5.19 14.95
CA GLN A 9 20.56 5.93 13.98
C GLN A 9 20.70 5.18 12.65
N ARG A 10 20.94 3.86 12.68
CA ARG A 10 20.98 3.03 11.47
C ARG A 10 19.65 3.03 10.73
N GLN A 11 18.53 2.88 11.42
CA GLN A 11 17.21 2.95 10.79
C GLN A 11 16.93 4.32 10.18
N LYS A 12 17.34 5.41 10.84
CA LYS A 12 17.21 6.77 10.28
C LYS A 12 18.02 6.92 8.99
N ALA A 13 19.29 6.54 8.99
CA ALA A 13 20.15 6.61 7.81
C ALA A 13 19.57 5.79 6.63
N LEU A 14 19.01 4.61 6.89
CA LEU A 14 18.34 3.80 5.87
C LEU A 14 17.07 4.50 5.33
N ARG A 15 16.27 5.14 6.18
CA ARG A 15 15.08 5.90 5.75
C ARG A 15 15.48 7.10 4.90
N ASP A 16 16.50 7.84 5.31
CA ASP A 16 16.98 9.03 4.60
C ASP A 16 17.56 8.64 3.23
N ALA A 17 18.35 7.56 3.15
CA ALA A 17 18.88 7.04 1.89
C ALA A 17 17.78 6.53 0.95
N ASN A 18 16.76 5.83 1.47
CA ASN A 18 15.61 5.41 0.66
C ASN A 18 14.82 6.63 0.15
N ARG A 19 14.65 7.66 0.99
CA ARG A 19 13.97 8.90 0.63
C ARG A 19 14.71 9.66 -0.47
N SER A 20 16.02 9.85 -0.34
CA SER A 20 16.83 10.53 -1.36
C SER A 20 16.85 9.76 -2.69
N ALA A 21 16.90 8.42 -2.61
CA ALA A 21 16.76 7.55 -3.78
C ALA A 21 15.33 7.48 -4.35
N ARG A 22 14.35 8.13 -3.73
CA ARG A 22 12.91 8.07 -4.09
C ARG A 22 12.39 6.63 -4.21
N ARG A 23 12.93 5.74 -3.39
CA ARG A 23 12.64 4.31 -3.46
C ARG A 23 11.22 4.05 -2.95
N PRO A 24 10.35 3.36 -3.72
CA PRO A 24 9.04 2.95 -3.23
C PRO A 24 9.17 1.90 -2.13
N GLU A 25 8.25 1.95 -1.17
CA GLU A 25 8.10 0.91 -0.16
C GLU A 25 7.34 -0.29 -0.74
N ARG A 26 7.39 -1.44 -0.04
CA ARG A 26 6.58 -2.62 -0.41
C ARG A 26 5.09 -2.26 -0.52
N ASP A 27 4.60 -1.46 0.41
CA ASP A 27 3.22 -0.99 0.44
C ASP A 27 2.88 -0.11 -0.77
N ASP A 28 3.83 0.72 -1.24
CA ASP A 28 3.62 1.53 -2.45
C ASP A 28 3.40 0.67 -3.70
N LEU A 29 4.15 -0.43 -3.83
CA LEU A 29 3.95 -1.38 -4.92
C LEU A 29 2.66 -2.16 -4.75
N ALA A 30 2.36 -2.63 -3.53
CA ALA A 30 1.16 -3.40 -3.24
C ALA A 30 -0.12 -2.60 -3.54
N ARG A 31 -0.20 -1.35 -3.09
CA ARG A 31 -1.37 -0.49 -3.35
C ARG A 31 -1.58 -0.22 -4.84
N VAL A 32 -0.50 0.00 -5.60
CA VAL A 32 -0.57 0.21 -7.05
C VAL A 32 -0.97 -1.06 -7.79
N ALA A 33 -0.40 -2.20 -7.40
CA ALA A 33 -0.73 -3.50 -7.99
C ALA A 33 -2.20 -3.86 -7.77
N LEU A 34 -2.71 -3.68 -6.54
CA LEU A 34 -4.11 -3.97 -6.20
C LEU A 34 -5.08 -3.06 -6.97
N TYR A 35 -4.79 -1.76 -7.04
CA TYR A 35 -5.56 -0.83 -7.87
C TYR A 35 -5.61 -1.26 -9.32
N TRP A 36 -4.44 -1.58 -9.91
CA TRP A 36 -4.36 -2.01 -11.29
C TRP A 36 -5.15 -3.29 -11.54
N LEU A 37 -5.02 -4.29 -10.66
CA LEU A 37 -5.72 -5.58 -10.78
C LEU A 37 -7.24 -5.41 -10.75
N ILE A 38 -7.76 -4.66 -9.78
CA ILE A 38 -9.21 -4.39 -9.66
C ILE A 38 -9.71 -3.65 -10.91
N ARG A 39 -9.02 -2.58 -11.33
CA ARG A 39 -9.39 -1.82 -12.53
C ARG A 39 -9.39 -2.69 -13.78
N ARG A 40 -8.33 -3.48 -13.96
CA ARG A 40 -8.15 -4.38 -15.10
C ARG A 40 -9.29 -5.40 -15.19
N ALA A 41 -9.71 -5.96 -14.05
CA ALA A 41 -10.79 -6.94 -14.00
C ALA A 41 -12.13 -6.30 -14.40
N ILE A 42 -12.46 -5.13 -13.84
CA ILE A 42 -13.68 -4.38 -14.20
C ILE A 42 -13.66 -3.99 -15.68
N GLU A 43 -12.54 -3.50 -16.21
CA GLU A 43 -12.41 -3.09 -17.61
C GLU A 43 -12.49 -4.24 -18.63
N LYS A 44 -12.49 -5.49 -18.17
CA LYS A 44 -12.60 -6.69 -19.00
C LYS A 44 -13.78 -7.57 -18.67
N ASP A 45 -14.70 -7.08 -17.85
CA ASP A 45 -15.86 -7.84 -17.40
C ASP A 45 -15.42 -9.18 -16.76
N GLN A 46 -14.35 -9.15 -15.96
CA GLN A 46 -13.73 -10.29 -15.27
C GLN A 46 -14.05 -10.30 -13.76
N GLU A 47 -15.24 -9.84 -13.36
CA GLU A 47 -15.64 -9.76 -11.95
C GLU A 47 -15.66 -11.11 -11.24
N ALA A 48 -15.97 -12.20 -11.96
CA ALA A 48 -15.90 -13.55 -11.39
C ALA A 48 -14.46 -13.92 -10.95
N GLU A 49 -13.47 -13.53 -11.75
CA GLU A 49 -12.06 -13.78 -11.47
C GLU A 49 -11.53 -12.86 -10.36
N LEU A 50 -12.08 -11.64 -10.28
CA LEU A 50 -11.83 -10.75 -9.16
C LEU A 50 -12.37 -11.32 -7.83
N GLY A 51 -13.54 -11.98 -7.86
CA GLY A 51 -14.10 -12.68 -6.70
C GLY A 51 -13.18 -13.82 -6.21
N LYS A 52 -12.70 -14.68 -7.11
CA LYS A 52 -11.73 -15.73 -6.74
C LYS A 52 -10.45 -15.17 -6.15
N PHE A 53 -9.98 -14.03 -6.68
CA PHE A 53 -8.82 -13.34 -6.12
C PHE A 53 -9.09 -12.79 -4.71
N GLN A 54 -10.30 -12.24 -4.47
CA GLN A 54 -10.73 -11.81 -3.15
C GLN A 54 -10.70 -12.98 -2.16
N ASP A 55 -11.30 -14.12 -2.50
CA ASP A 55 -11.35 -15.31 -1.64
C ASP A 55 -9.94 -15.73 -1.19
N VAL A 56 -8.97 -15.74 -2.10
CA VAL A 56 -7.57 -16.07 -1.80
C VAL A 56 -6.94 -15.05 -0.83
N ILE A 57 -7.11 -13.75 -1.10
CA ILE A 57 -6.52 -12.70 -0.26
C ILE A 57 -7.15 -12.71 1.14
N VAL A 58 -8.47 -12.85 1.23
CA VAL A 58 -9.22 -12.93 2.48
C VAL A 58 -8.75 -14.14 3.28
N SER A 59 -8.68 -15.33 2.67
CA SER A 59 -8.14 -16.52 3.32
C SER A 59 -6.71 -16.32 3.86
N MET A 60 -5.81 -15.73 3.06
CA MET A 60 -4.44 -15.45 3.49
C MET A 60 -4.35 -14.43 4.64
N LEU A 61 -5.28 -13.49 4.73
CA LEU A 61 -5.36 -12.53 5.84
C LEU A 61 -5.97 -13.20 7.08
N SER A 62 -7.00 -14.01 6.92
CA SER A 62 -7.59 -14.78 8.01
C SER A 62 -6.60 -15.76 8.64
N ASP A 63 -5.72 -16.38 7.85
CA ASP A 63 -4.62 -17.22 8.35
C ASP A 63 -3.63 -16.46 9.24
N GLN A 64 -3.54 -15.13 9.09
CA GLN A 64 -2.74 -14.25 9.95
C GLN A 64 -3.50 -13.80 11.22
N GLY A 65 -4.78 -14.16 11.35
CA GLY A 65 -5.64 -13.81 12.47
C GLY A 65 -6.51 -12.57 12.26
N PHE A 66 -6.64 -12.07 11.03
CA PHE A 66 -7.61 -11.02 10.70
C PHE A 66 -9.03 -11.60 10.63
N ASP A 67 -10.03 -10.80 11.02
CA ASP A 67 -11.44 -11.18 10.84
C ASP A 67 -11.79 -11.25 9.35
N GLU A 68 -12.36 -12.38 8.92
CA GLU A 68 -12.70 -12.66 7.52
C GLU A 68 -13.69 -11.63 6.97
N GLY A 69 -14.75 -11.33 7.72
CA GLY A 69 -15.78 -10.38 7.32
C GLY A 69 -15.26 -8.94 7.24
N GLU A 70 -14.33 -8.54 8.12
CA GLU A 70 -13.64 -7.25 7.98
C GLU A 70 -12.74 -7.21 6.73
N CYS A 71 -12.04 -8.30 6.41
CA CYS A 71 -11.24 -8.39 5.18
C CYS A 71 -12.12 -8.23 3.92
N ASP A 72 -13.27 -8.91 3.88
CA ASP A 72 -14.24 -8.79 2.79
C ASP A 72 -14.77 -7.37 2.63
N ARG A 73 -15.15 -6.72 3.74
CA ARG A 73 -15.64 -5.33 3.69
C ARG A 73 -14.58 -4.39 3.14
N VAL A 74 -13.34 -4.49 3.63
CA VAL A 74 -12.23 -3.66 3.13
C VAL A 74 -11.98 -3.90 1.64
N PHE A 75 -12.00 -5.15 1.18
CA PHE A 75 -11.82 -5.47 -0.23
C PHE A 75 -12.94 -4.87 -1.10
N ASN A 76 -14.20 -5.08 -0.71
CA ASN A 76 -15.37 -4.55 -1.41
C ASN A 76 -15.36 -3.01 -1.46
N ASP A 77 -14.96 -2.34 -0.38
CA ASP A 77 -14.79 -0.89 -0.35
C ASP A 77 -13.72 -0.41 -1.34
N LEU A 78 -12.62 -1.16 -1.48
CA LEU A 78 -11.59 -0.86 -2.48
C LEU A 78 -12.12 -1.06 -3.90
N VAL A 79 -12.86 -2.13 -4.16
CA VAL A 79 -13.51 -2.36 -5.48
C VAL A 79 -14.45 -1.21 -5.83
N SER A 80 -15.32 -0.82 -4.90
CA SER A 80 -16.24 0.32 -5.05
C SER A 80 -15.47 1.61 -5.36
N LYS A 81 -14.45 1.91 -4.56
CA LYS A 81 -13.60 3.11 -4.72
C LYS A 81 -12.85 3.14 -6.05
N TYR A 82 -12.36 2.00 -6.54
CA TYR A 82 -11.56 1.96 -7.76
C TYR A 82 -12.42 1.91 -9.02
N ARG A 83 -13.71 1.56 -8.89
CA ARG A 83 -14.68 1.62 -9.98
C ARG A 83 -14.95 3.06 -10.45
N SER A 84 -15.01 4.03 -9.54
CA SER A 84 -15.40 5.43 -9.83
C SER A 84 -14.42 6.20 -10.73
N GLY A 85 -13.25 5.63 -11.03
CA GLY A 85 -12.23 6.24 -11.90
C GLY A 85 -11.35 7.26 -11.17
N GLY A 86 -10.20 7.56 -11.77
CA GLY A 86 -9.16 8.43 -11.20
C GLY A 86 -8.11 7.68 -10.38
N LEU A 87 -6.90 8.25 -10.29
CA LEU A 87 -5.80 7.71 -9.49
C LEU A 87 -6.07 8.02 -8.01
N PRO A 88 -6.30 7.01 -7.13
CA PRO A 88 -6.68 7.23 -5.73
C PRO A 88 -5.49 7.58 -4.83
N PHE A 89 -4.30 7.78 -5.41
CA PHE A 89 -3.06 7.85 -4.67
C PHE A 89 -2.61 9.28 -4.43
N ARG A 90 -2.55 9.64 -3.15
CA ARG A 90 -1.91 10.89 -2.74
C ARG A 90 -0.39 10.77 -2.92
N ARG A 91 0.23 11.76 -3.56
CA ARG A 91 1.70 11.83 -3.68
C ARG A 91 2.31 12.02 -2.28
N LYS A 92 3.39 11.30 -1.99
CA LYS A 92 4.14 11.42 -0.73
C LYS A 92 4.86 12.77 -0.68
N LEU A 93 4.83 13.45 0.46
CA LEU A 93 5.40 14.80 0.64
C LEU A 93 6.88 14.89 0.26
N HIS A 94 7.68 13.89 0.64
CA HIS A 94 9.11 13.86 0.31
C HIS A 94 9.41 13.70 -1.19
N LEU A 95 8.41 13.31 -2.00
CA LEU A 95 8.53 13.30 -3.46
C LEU A 95 8.16 14.67 -4.07
N LEU A 96 7.41 15.49 -3.34
CA LEU A 96 7.04 16.86 -3.75
C LEU A 96 8.13 17.86 -3.34
N TYR A 97 8.74 17.66 -2.17
CA TYR A 97 9.76 18.52 -1.60
C TYR A 97 11.03 17.71 -1.32
N PRO A 98 11.81 17.37 -2.36
CA PRO A 98 12.98 16.50 -2.23
C PRO A 98 14.12 17.13 -1.40
N ASP A 99 14.20 18.46 -1.35
CA ASP A 99 15.22 19.22 -0.61
C ASP A 99 14.76 19.67 0.79
N GLY A 100 13.59 19.19 1.23
CA GLY A 100 13.03 19.46 2.56
C GLY A 100 12.20 20.74 2.63
N VAL A 101 10.95 20.59 3.10
CA VAL A 101 10.45 21.52 4.11
C VAL A 101 11.04 21.04 5.43
N ASP A 102 12.22 21.55 5.78
CA ASP A 102 12.68 21.59 7.17
C ASP A 102 11.76 22.58 7.88
N GLN A 103 10.62 22.13 8.41
CA GLN A 103 9.94 22.84 9.50
C GLN A 103 9.32 21.82 10.45
N ASP A 104 9.83 21.85 11.67
CA ASP A 104 9.21 21.33 12.88
C ASP A 104 7.69 21.63 12.88
N VAL A 105 6.88 20.58 13.09
CA VAL A 105 5.54 20.67 13.69
C VAL A 105 5.39 19.49 14.63
#